data_AF-M5T8F1-F1
#
_entry.id   AF-M5T8F1-F1
#
_cell.length_a   1.000
_cell.length_b   1.000
_cell.length_c   1.000
_cell.angle_alpha   90.00
_cell.angle_beta   90.00
_cell.angle_gamma   90.00
#
_symmetry.space_group_name_H-M   'P 1'
#
loop_
_entity.id
_entity.type
_entity.pdbx_description
1 polymer ?
#
loop_
_entity_poly.entity_id
_entity_poly.type
_entity_poly.pdbx_seq_one_letter_code
_entity_poly.pdbx_strand_id
1 'polypeptide(L)'
;MDAGDGLLRLTPTWVPRSFLHPGRRIKLHPGDYYRFGADRGGIDERCFGSTTEAANEGRVWHEGLSFCLFEGKKFLHQRCRRRTRC
;
A
#
# COMPACT_ATOMS: atom_id res chain seq x y z
N MET A 1 -17.38 -4.86 -14.76
CA MET A 1 -16.04 -4.23 -14.64
C MET A 1 -15.84 -3.31 -15.84
N ASP A 2 -16.90 -2.59 -16.18
CA ASP A 2 -17.10 -2.08 -17.54
C ASP A 2 -16.51 -0.68 -17.71
N ALA A 3 -16.42 0.07 -16.61
CA ALA A 3 -15.86 1.42 -16.56
C ALA A 3 -14.32 1.47 -16.62
N GLY A 4 -13.68 0.57 -17.36
CA GLY A 4 -12.22 0.48 -17.50
C GLY A 4 -11.75 -0.73 -18.29
N ASP A 5 -12.60 -1.31 -19.14
CA ASP A 5 -12.28 -2.46 -20.01
C ASP A 5 -11.64 -3.64 -19.25
N GLY A 6 -12.14 -3.92 -18.04
CA GLY A 6 -11.60 -4.99 -17.19
C GLY A 6 -10.32 -4.66 -16.43
N LEU A 7 -9.79 -3.43 -16.52
CA LEU A 7 -8.59 -3.02 -15.80
C LEU A 7 -8.91 -2.37 -14.44
N LEU A 8 -8.45 -2.98 -13.35
CA LEU A 8 -8.53 -2.41 -12.00
C LEU A 8 -7.25 -1.66 -11.64
N ARG A 9 -7.36 -0.35 -11.43
CA ARG A 9 -6.23 0.50 -11.03
C ARG A 9 -6.06 0.51 -9.52
N LEU A 10 -4.85 0.18 -9.05
CA LEU A 10 -4.47 0.22 -7.63
C LEU A 10 -3.58 1.43 -7.32
N THR A 11 -3.77 2.01 -6.14
CA THR A 11 -2.81 2.97 -5.59
C THR A 11 -1.49 2.27 -5.25
N PRO A 12 -0.36 2.98 -5.24
CA PRO A 12 0.88 2.41 -4.75
C PRO A 12 0.77 2.00 -3.27
N THR A 13 1.33 0.84 -2.94
CA THR A 13 1.28 0.25 -1.60
C THR A 13 2.70 0.08 -1.10
N TRP A 14 3.12 0.97 -0.22
CA TRP A 14 4.50 1.04 0.25
C TRP A 14 4.61 0.56 1.69
N VAL A 15 5.66 -0.22 1.99
CA VAL A 15 6.01 -0.58 3.36
C VAL A 15 7.49 -0.21 3.59
N PRO A 16 7.76 0.78 4.45
CA PRO A 16 9.11 1.11 4.85
C PRO A 16 9.60 0.12 5.91
N ARG A 17 10.92 -0.08 5.98
CA ARG A 17 11.58 -0.82 7.06
C ARG A 17 12.75 -0.01 7.60
N SER A 18 12.67 0.36 8.88
CA SER A 18 13.61 1.29 9.54
C SER A 18 15.08 0.84 9.49
N PHE A 19 15.33 -0.45 9.46
CA PHE A 19 16.68 -1.04 9.46
C PHE A 19 17.21 -1.39 8.06
N LEU A 20 16.43 -1.20 7.00
CA LEU A 20 16.80 -1.60 5.64
C LEU A 20 16.97 -0.37 4.72
N HIS A 21 18.02 -0.45 3.91
CA HIS A 21 18.26 0.50 2.83
C HIS A 21 17.61 -0.03 1.54
N PRO A 22 17.07 0.84 0.66
CA PRO A 22 16.44 0.41 -0.58
C PRO A 22 17.44 -0.31 -1.49
N GLY A 23 17.30 -1.62 -1.64
CA GLY A 23 18.14 -2.44 -2.52
C GLY A 23 17.88 -2.24 -4.02
N ARG A 24 16.87 -1.43 -4.39
CA ARG A 24 16.45 -1.09 -5.77
C ARG A 24 16.00 -2.27 -6.65
N ARG A 25 15.92 -3.48 -6.10
CA ARG A 25 15.47 -4.69 -6.83
C ARG A 25 14.02 -4.59 -7.32
N ILE A 26 13.16 -3.87 -6.59
CA ILE A 26 11.75 -3.62 -6.96
C ILE A 26 11.63 -2.54 -8.05
N LYS A 27 12.73 -1.87 -8.44
CA LYS A 27 12.78 -0.86 -9.50
C LYS A 27 11.76 0.28 -9.31
N LEU A 28 11.64 0.78 -8.08
CA LEU A 28 10.81 1.95 -7.78
C LEU A 28 11.43 3.22 -8.39
N HIS A 29 10.58 4.22 -8.63
CA HIS A 29 11.04 5.56 -8.98
C HIS A 29 11.95 6.09 -7.85
N PRO A 30 13.07 6.78 -8.15
CA PRO A 30 14.02 7.21 -7.13
C PRO A 30 13.41 8.05 -6.00
N GLY A 31 12.39 8.86 -6.31
CA GLY A 31 11.66 9.65 -5.31
C GLY A 31 10.79 8.84 -4.34
N ASP A 32 10.52 7.57 -4.63
CA ASP A 32 9.71 6.70 -3.78
C ASP A 32 10.54 5.88 -2.78
N TYR A 33 11.87 5.87 -2.90
CA TYR A 33 12.74 5.07 -2.02
C TYR A 33 12.58 5.40 -0.53
N TYR A 34 12.27 6.65 -0.23
CA TYR A 34 12.01 7.14 1.13
C TYR A 34 10.68 7.88 1.19
N ARG A 35 9.63 7.31 0.58
CA ARG A 35 8.33 7.99 0.44
C ARG A 35 7.69 8.40 1.76
N PHE A 36 8.05 7.75 2.86
CA PHE A 36 7.59 8.04 4.23
C PHE A 36 8.60 8.84 5.08
N GLY A 37 9.72 9.28 4.50
CA GLY A 37 10.82 9.90 5.24
C GLY A 37 11.97 8.93 5.51
N ALA A 38 13.19 9.45 5.61
CA ALA A 38 14.39 8.62 5.84
C ALA A 38 14.39 7.99 7.24
N ASP A 39 13.76 8.66 8.22
CA ASP A 39 13.55 8.19 9.59
C ASP A 39 12.65 6.94 9.67
N ARG A 40 11.74 6.78 8.70
CA ARG A 40 10.88 5.60 8.58
C ARG A 40 11.59 4.41 7.91
N GLY A 41 12.75 4.64 7.30
CA GLY A 41 13.52 3.65 6.56
C GLY A 41 13.17 3.57 5.08
N GLY A 42 13.95 2.78 4.34
CA GLY A 42 13.74 2.58 2.91
C GLY A 42 12.51 1.75 2.60
N ILE A 43 11.88 1.98 1.44
CA ILE A 43 10.85 1.07 0.92
C ILE A 43 11.51 -0.23 0.47
N ASP A 44 11.17 -1.31 1.17
CA ASP A 44 11.67 -2.66 0.88
C ASP A 44 10.56 -3.61 0.42
N GLU A 45 9.29 -3.29 0.67
CA GLU A 45 8.16 -4.08 0.18
C GLU A 45 7.14 -3.22 -0.58
N ARG A 46 6.58 -3.82 -1.64
CA ARG A 46 5.40 -3.33 -2.35
C ARG A 46 4.37 -4.45 -2.44
N CYS A 47 3.29 -4.36 -1.67
CA CYS A 47 2.26 -5.37 -1.65
C CYS A 47 1.16 -5.06 -2.67
N PHE A 48 0.84 -6.00 -3.57
CA PHE A 48 -0.30 -5.85 -4.50
C PHE A 48 -1.53 -6.56 -3.94
N GLY A 49 -2.68 -5.87 -3.92
CA GLY A 49 -3.95 -6.43 -3.46
C GLY A 49 -4.04 -6.68 -1.94
N SER A 50 -3.14 -6.11 -1.14
CA SER A 50 -3.14 -6.27 0.31
C SER A 50 -4.31 -5.56 0.98
N THR A 51 -4.95 -6.24 1.92
CA THR A 51 -5.98 -5.73 2.84
C THR A 51 -5.49 -5.68 4.29
N THR A 52 -4.21 -5.98 4.50
CA THR A 52 -3.56 -6.04 5.81
C THR A 52 -2.68 -4.82 6.00
N GLU A 53 -2.84 -4.15 7.14
CA GLU A 53 -1.99 -3.03 7.53
C GLU A 53 -0.56 -3.51 7.82
N ALA A 54 0.45 -2.70 7.46
CA ALA A 54 1.83 -2.97 7.81
C ALA A 54 2.00 -3.00 9.34
N ALA A 55 2.72 -3.98 9.88
CA ALA A 55 2.96 -4.10 11.32
C ALA A 55 4.15 -3.23 11.79
N ASN A 56 4.13 -1.95 11.43
CA ASN A 56 5.17 -0.99 11.78
C ASN A 56 4.75 -0.11 12.96
N GLU A 57 5.72 0.23 13.82
CA GLU A 57 5.56 1.29 14.82
C GLU A 57 5.43 2.65 14.13
N GLY A 58 4.55 3.52 14.64
CA GLY A 58 4.31 4.84 14.06
C GLY A 58 3.67 4.84 12.66
N ARG A 59 3.14 3.70 12.20
CA ARG A 59 2.55 3.58 10.86
C ARG A 59 1.45 4.60 10.58
N VAL A 60 1.37 5.02 9.33
CA VAL A 60 0.20 5.74 8.84
C VAL A 60 -0.90 4.74 8.47
N TRP A 61 -2.17 5.15 8.57
CA TRP A 61 -3.32 4.24 8.48
C TRP A 61 -3.40 3.42 7.17
N HIS A 62 -2.84 3.93 6.07
CA HIS A 62 -2.84 3.29 4.75
C HIS A 62 -1.57 2.49 4.42
N GLU A 63 -0.60 2.44 5.34
CA GLU A 63 0.66 1.72 5.13
C GLU A 63 0.41 0.23 4.94
N GLY A 64 0.91 -0.35 3.83
CA GLY A 64 0.66 -1.75 3.48
C GLY A 64 -0.70 -2.07 2.83
N LEU A 65 -1.61 -1.10 2.69
CA LEU A 65 -2.93 -1.31 2.09
C LEU A 65 -2.96 -0.97 0.58
N SER A 66 -3.57 -1.85 -0.21
CA SER A 66 -3.78 -1.65 -1.66
C SER A 66 -5.19 -1.16 -1.94
N PHE A 67 -5.35 0.15 -2.15
CA PHE A 67 -6.63 0.72 -2.53
C PHE A 67 -6.85 0.64 -4.03
N CYS A 68 -8.09 0.39 -4.42
CA CYS A 68 -8.55 0.64 -5.78
C CYS A 68 -8.79 2.14 -5.97
N LEU A 69 -8.44 2.66 -7.14
CA LEU A 69 -8.68 4.04 -7.55
C LEU A 69 -9.73 4.05 -8.67
N PHE A 70 -10.84 4.75 -8.43
CA PHE A 70 -11.90 4.96 -9.41
C PHE A 70 -12.42 6.39 -9.30
N GLU A 71 -12.42 7.14 -10.40
CA GLU A 71 -12.86 8.54 -10.43
C GLU A 71 -12.22 9.42 -9.33
N GLY A 72 -10.92 9.22 -9.08
CA GLY A 72 -10.17 9.93 -8.03
C GLY A 72 -10.47 9.48 -6.59
N LYS A 73 -11.40 8.54 -6.39
CA LYS A 73 -11.77 8.00 -5.07
C LYS A 73 -11.03 6.70 -4.79
N LYS A 74 -10.59 6.55 -3.53
CA LYS A 74 -9.91 5.35 -3.04
C LYS A 74 -10.90 4.47 -2.29
N PHE A 75 -10.89 3.16 -2.56
CA PHE A 75 -11.70 2.17 -1.86
C PHE A 75 -10.90 0.89 -1.64
N LEU A 76 -11.04 0.29 -0.46
CA LEU A 76 -10.35 -0.96 -0.13
C LEU A 76 -11.17 -2.14 -0.65
N HIS A 77 -10.54 -3.05 -1.39
CA HIS A 77 -11.24 -4.14 -2.07
C HIS A 77 -11.90 -5.14 -1.11
N GLN A 78 -11.45 -5.23 0.14
CA GLN A 78 -12.18 -5.96 1.16
C GLN A 78 -12.24 -5.17 2.48
N ARG A 79 -13.47 -4.84 2.88
CA ARG A 79 -13.82 -4.84 4.30
C ARG A 79 -15.15 -5.56 4.49
N CYS A 80 -15.20 -6.84 4.14
CA CYS A 80 -16.19 -7.75 4.70
C CYS A 80 -15.74 -8.13 6.12
N ARG A 81 -15.89 -7.20 7.07
CA ARG A 81 -16.02 -7.64 8.46
C ARG A 81 -17.43 -8.24 8.53
N ARG A 82 -17.54 -9.56 8.63
CA ARG A 82 -18.74 -10.16 9.24
C ARG A 82 -18.88 -9.52 10.62
N ARG A 83 -19.68 -8.45 10.71
CA ARG A 83 -20.35 -8.03 11.94
C ARG A 83 -21.46 -9.07 12.16
N THR A 84 -21.11 -10.26 12.59
CA THR A 84 -22.03 -11.05 13.38
C THR A 84 -21.80 -10.64 14.81
N ARG A 85 -22.75 -9.84 15.32
CA ARG A 85 -23.10 -9.88 16.73
C ARG A 85 -23.31 -11.36 17.10
N CYS A 86 -22.56 -11.84 18.08
CA CYS A 86 -23.05 -12.66 19.18
C CYS A 86 -22.30 -12.16 20.42
#